data_AF-A0A951GBA0-F1
#
_entry.id   AF-A0A951GBA0-F1
#
_cell.length_a   1.000
_cell.length_b   1.000
_cell.length_c   1.000
_cell.angle_alpha   90.00
_cell.angle_beta   90.00
_cell.angle_gamma   90.00
#
_symmetry.space_group_name_H-M   'P 1'
#
loop_
_entity.id
_entity.type
_entity.pdbx_description
1 polymer ?
#
loop_
_entity_poly.entity_id
_entity_poly.type
_entity_poly.pdbx_seq_one_letter_code
_entity_poly.pdbx_strand_id
1 'polypeptide(L)' 'PGAFRRYLRLHRPIYQKTAAYGHFGREDHDFTWERTDKAEALRTAAGIGPTAVNV' A
#
# COMPACT_ATOMS: atom_id res chain seq x y z
N PRO A 1 12.61 0.36 13.04
CA PRO A 1 12.35 -0.80 12.14
C PRO A 1 12.74 -0.52 10.68
N GLY A 2 13.59 -1.35 10.06
CA GLY A 2 14.15 -1.09 8.71
C GLY A 2 13.26 -1.52 7.53
N ALA A 3 12.58 -2.67 7.65
CA ALA A 3 11.82 -3.28 6.55
C ALA A 3 10.69 -2.37 6.03
N PHE A 4 9.91 -1.77 6.94
CA PHE A 4 8.81 -0.86 6.60
C PHE A 4 9.27 0.40 5.86
N ARG A 5 10.36 1.03 6.33
CA ARG A 5 10.92 2.24 5.69
C ARG A 5 11.36 1.98 4.26
N ARG A 6 11.94 0.80 4.00
CA ARG A 6 12.34 0.39 2.65
C ARG A 6 11.12 0.08 1.78
N TYR A 7 10.16 -0.69 2.31
CA TYR A 7 8.96 -1.08 1.59
C TYR A 7 8.15 0.14 1.12
N LEU A 8 7.91 1.09 2.03
CA LEU A 8 7.21 2.35 1.73
C LEU A 8 8.12 3.47 1.22
N ARG A 9 9.39 3.19 0.90
CA ARG A 9 10.32 4.16 0.33
C ARG A 9 10.35 5.53 1.06
N LEU A 10 10.34 5.50 2.39
CA LEU A 10 10.10 6.70 3.21
C LEU A 10 11.33 7.64 3.32
N HIS A 11 12.53 7.22 2.94
CA HIS A 11 13.72 8.09 2.92
C HIS A 11 13.73 9.01 1.68
N ARG A 12 12.70 9.85 1.56
CA ARG A 12 12.48 10.80 0.46
C ARG A 12 11.83 12.07 1.03
N PRO A 13 12.07 13.26 0.44
CA PRO A 13 11.44 14.50 0.92
C PRO A 13 9.99 14.63 0.42
N ILE A 14 9.09 13.77 0.90
CA ILE A 14 7.69 13.68 0.42
C ILE A 14 6.65 14.28 1.39
N TYR A 15 7.07 14.71 2.58
CA TYR A 15 6.18 14.98 3.71
C TYR A 15 5.47 16.35 3.67
N GLN A 16 5.98 17.32 2.91
CA GLN A 16 5.36 18.65 2.84
C GLN A 16 3.91 18.57 2.31
N LYS A 17 3.65 17.65 1.38
CA LYS A 17 2.32 17.47 0.76
C LYS A 17 1.25 17.02 1.74
N THR A 18 1.62 16.33 2.83
CA THR A 18 0.68 15.84 3.84
C THR A 18 0.49 16.82 5.01
N ALA A 19 1.25 17.91 5.07
CA ALA A 19 1.17 18.91 6.14
C ALA A 19 -0.16 19.68 6.16
N ALA A 20 -0.93 19.61 5.08
CA ALA A 20 -2.29 20.13 4.98
C ALA A 20 -3.19 19.10 4.27
N TYR A 21 -4.48 19.15 4.57
CA TYR A 21 -5.52 18.29 3.97
C TYR A 21 -5.34 16.79 4.23
N GLY A 22 -4.62 16.44 5.29
CA GLY A 22 -4.50 15.07 5.79
C GLY A 22 -3.43 14.21 5.10
N HIS A 23 -3.10 13.11 5.79
CA HIS A 23 -2.09 12.13 5.37
C HIS A 23 -2.66 10.98 4.55
N PHE A 24 -3.99 10.76 4.59
CA PHE A 24 -4.64 9.57 4.05
C PHE A 24 -5.73 9.90 3.03
N GLY A 25 -6.11 8.91 2.21
CA GLY A 25 -7.24 8.99 1.28
C GLY A 25 -6.97 9.88 0.07
N ARG A 26 -5.70 10.09 -0.26
CA ARG A 26 -5.28 10.96 -1.37
C ARG A 26 -4.45 10.16 -2.35
N GLU A 27 -4.84 10.20 -3.62
CA GLU A 27 -4.07 9.59 -4.70
C GLU A 27 -2.87 10.48 -5.08
N ASP A 28 -1.69 10.14 -4.58
CA ASP A 28 -0.41 10.72 -4.99
C ASP A 28 0.64 9.60 -5.07
N HIS A 29 1.46 9.59 -6.12
CA HIS A 29 2.49 8.57 -6.31
C HIS A 29 3.53 8.52 -5.16
N ASP A 30 3.69 9.63 -4.43
CA ASP A 30 4.59 9.71 -3.29
C ASP A 30 4.02 9.04 -2.04
N PHE A 31 2.70 8.88 -1.95
CA PHE A 31 2.01 8.31 -0.79
C PHE A 31 1.90 6.79 -0.96
N THR A 32 3.04 6.11 -0.87
CA THR A 32 3.09 4.66 -1.11
C THR A 32 2.29 3.83 -0.10
N TRP A 33 1.89 4.41 1.04
CA TRP A 33 1.02 3.75 2.02
C TRP A 33 -0.44 3.67 1.55
N GLU A 34 -0.86 4.48 0.59
CA GLU A 34 -2.20 4.41 -0.02
C GLU A 34 -2.31 3.27 -1.04
N ARG A 35 -1.19 2.65 -1.41
CA ARG A 35 -1.19 1.56 -2.39
C ARG A 35 -1.85 0.30 -1.80
N THR A 36 -2.78 -0.27 -2.55
CA THR A 36 -3.45 -1.54 -2.25
C THR A 36 -2.79 -2.73 -2.95
N ASP A 37 -1.49 -2.62 -3.26
CA ASP A 37 -0.73 -3.63 -4.02
C ASP A 37 -0.55 -4.98 -3.31
N LYS A 38 -0.86 -5.03 -2.00
CA LYS A 38 -0.92 -6.26 -1.21
C LYS A 38 -2.31 -6.89 -1.14
N ALA A 39 -3.35 -6.23 -1.63
CA ALA A 39 -4.73 -6.72 -1.48
C ALA A 39 -4.91 -8.14 -2.04
N GLU A 40 -4.45 -8.40 -3.26
CA GLU A 40 -4.60 -9.72 -3.88
C GLU A 40 -3.76 -10.81 -3.20
N ALA A 41 -2.53 -10.47 -2.80
CA ALA A 41 -1.67 -11.39 -2.06
C ALA A 41 -2.29 -11.77 -0.70
N LEU A 42 -2.88 -10.80 0.00
CA LEU A 42 -3.58 -11.03 1.26
C LEU A 42 -4.86 -11.83 1.06
N ARG A 43 -5.64 -11.53 0.01
CA ARG A 43 -6.85 -12.27 -0.37
C ARG A 43 -6.54 -13.75 -0.64
N THR A 44 -5.47 -14.01 -1.40
CA THR A 44 -4.99 -15.36 -1.68
C THR A 44 -4.51 -16.06 -0.40
N ALA A 45 -3.69 -15.40 0.42
CA ALA A 45 -3.20 -15.96 1.67
C ALA A 45 -4.32 -16.27 2.68
N ALA A 46 -5.42 -15.51 2.63
CA ALA A 46 -6.61 -15.73 3.44
C ALA A 46 -7.53 -16.84 2.88
N GLY A 47 -7.23 -17.42 1.71
CA GLY A 47 -8.08 -18.43 1.06
C GLY A 47 -9.37 -17.87 0.44
N ILE A 48 -9.44 -16.55 0.21
CA ILE A 48 -10.63 -15.85 -0.35
C ILE A 48 -10.38 -15.48 -1.84
N GLY A 49 -9.26 -15.93 -2.42
CA GLY A 49 -8.93 -15.75 -3.84
C GLY A 49 -9.90 -16.50 -4.76
N PRO A 50 -9.89 -16.23 -6.08
CA PRO A 50 -10.78 -16.91 -7.01
C PRO A 50 -10.65 -18.42 -6.84
N THR A 51 -11.73 -19.06 -6.39
CA THR A 51 -11.82 -20.51 -6.32
C THR A 51 -11.53 -21.03 -7.72
N ALA A 52 -10.49 -21.84 -7.87
CA ALA A 52 -10.35 -22.65 -9.06
C ALA A 52 -11.55 -23.60 -9.11
N VAL A 53 -12.65 -23.13 -9.70
CA VAL A 53 -13.70 -24.00 -10.20
C VAL A 53 -13.07 -24.77 -11.35
N ASN A 54 -12.61 -25.99 -11.04
CA ASN A 54 -12.22 -26.97 -12.04
C ASN A 54 -13.41 -27.16 -12.98
N VAL A 55 -13.21 -26.82 -14.26
CA VAL A 55 -13.97 -27.39 -15.38
C VAL A 55 -13.54 -28.84 -15.55
#